data_AF-A0A6I4TBA7-F1
#
_entry.id   AF-A0A6I4TBA7-F1
#
_cell.length_a   1.000
_cell.length_b   1.000
_cell.length_c   1.000
_cell.angle_alpha   90.00
_cell.angle_beta   90.00
_cell.angle_gamma   90.00
#
_symmetry.space_group_name_H-M   'P 1'
#
loop_
_entity.id
_entity.type
_entity.pdbx_description
1 polymer ?
#
loop_
_entity_poly.entity_id
_entity_poly.type
_entity_poly.pdbx_seq_one_letter_code
_entity_poly.pdbx_strand_id
1 'polypeptide(L)'
;MSSLLSDGRTYLEAELQYQKSRAAFAADRGKSGAIYGVAGAALLHLALVALVLGSILALTPKVGAFAATAIVVAVLLVAGILLALAARKRFAAISSAFREGAV
;
A
#
# COMPACT_ATOMS: atom_id res chain seq x y z
N MET A 1 30.51 -5.58 -42.06
CA MET A 1 29.77 -6.58 -41.25
C MET A 1 30.08 -6.48 -39.76
N SER A 2 31.33 -6.21 -39.37
CA SER A 2 31.75 -6.06 -37.97
C SER A 2 31.21 -4.82 -37.25
N SER A 3 30.92 -3.73 -37.95
CA SER A 3 30.36 -2.49 -37.37
C SER A 3 28.88 -2.60 -36.97
N LEU A 4 28.08 -3.40 -37.69
CA LEU A 4 26.67 -3.59 -37.35
C LEU A 4 26.49 -4.46 -36.09
N LEU A 5 27.43 -5.39 -35.87
CA LEU A 5 27.44 -6.25 -34.69
C LEU A 5 27.91 -5.51 -33.44
N SER A 6 28.86 -4.57 -33.58
CA SER A 6 29.25 -3.67 -32.48
C SER A 6 28.14 -2.70 -32.13
N ASP A 7 27.46 -2.12 -33.14
CA ASP A 7 26.36 -1.18 -32.91
C ASP A 7 25.16 -1.85 -32.23
N GLY A 8 24.82 -3.08 -32.61
CA GLY A 8 23.77 -3.86 -31.93
C GLY A 8 24.10 -4.16 -30.46
N ARG A 9 25.38 -4.39 -30.14
CA ARG A 9 25.84 -4.59 -28.76
C ARG A 9 25.79 -3.30 -27.94
N THR A 10 26.22 -2.19 -28.53
CA THR A 10 26.12 -0.86 -27.91
C THR A 10 24.67 -0.43 -27.68
N TYR A 11 23.76 -0.77 -28.60
CA TYR A 11 22.32 -0.51 -28.44
C TYR A 11 21.70 -1.32 -27.30
N LEU A 12 22.03 -2.61 -27.18
CA LEU A 12 21.58 -3.47 -26.08
C LEU A 12 22.14 -3.01 -24.72
N GLU A 13 23.40 -2.58 -24.69
CA GLU A 13 24.00 -1.99 -23.49
C GLU A 13 23.33 -0.68 -23.09
N ALA A 14 22.91 0.15 -24.06
CA ALA A 14 22.19 1.38 -23.81
C ALA A 14 20.79 1.14 -23.20
N GLU A 15 20.03 0.17 -23.70
CA GLU A 15 18.70 -0.18 -23.16
C GLU A 15 18.81 -0.78 -21.75
N LEU A 16 19.81 -1.63 -21.51
CA LEU A 16 20.11 -2.17 -20.17
C LEU A 16 20.47 -1.06 -19.17
N GLN A 17 21.30 -0.09 -19.58
CA GLN A 17 21.65 1.06 -18.74
C GLN A 17 20.45 1.97 -18.48
N TYR A 18 19.56 2.14 -19.46
CA TYR A 18 18.33 2.89 -19.32
C TYR A 18 17.38 2.25 -18.30
N GLN A 19 17.15 0.93 -18.40
CA GLN A 19 16.30 0.20 -17.44
C GLN A 19 16.91 0.16 -16.04
N LYS A 20 18.24 0.00 -15.95
CA LYS A 20 18.97 0.04 -14.68
C LYS A 20 18.88 1.42 -14.02
N SER A 21 18.97 2.49 -14.80
CA SER A 21 18.81 3.88 -14.31
C SER A 21 17.38 4.16 -13.86
N ARG A 22 16.36 3.67 -14.58
CA ARG A 22 14.95 3.80 -14.21
C ARG A 22 14.61 3.02 -12.94
N ALA A 23 15.15 1.82 -12.78
CA ALA A 23 15.03 1.01 -11.58
C ALA A 23 15.76 1.64 -10.38
N ALA A 24 16.97 2.17 -10.58
CA ALA A 24 17.72 2.87 -9.54
C ALA A 24 17.02 4.15 -9.08
N PHE A 25 16.47 4.93 -10.01
CA PHE A 25 15.71 6.14 -9.70
C PHE A 25 14.39 5.84 -8.98
N ALA A 26 13.69 4.78 -9.37
CA ALA A 26 12.50 4.29 -8.66
C ALA A 26 12.83 3.77 -7.26
N ALA A 27 13.97 3.09 -7.09
CA ALA A 27 14.44 2.60 -5.80
C ALA A 27 14.87 3.74 -4.86
N ASP A 28 15.59 4.75 -5.38
CA ASP A 28 16.06 5.89 -4.60
C ASP A 28 14.90 6.77 -4.11
N ARG A 29 13.95 7.09 -5.01
CA ARG A 29 12.72 7.80 -4.62
C ARG A 29 11.78 6.93 -3.78
N GLY A 30 11.78 5.62 -4.01
CA GLY A 30 11.04 4.64 -3.23
C GLY A 30 11.52 4.57 -1.78
N LYS A 31 12.81 4.77 -1.50
CA LYS A 31 13.36 4.71 -0.14
C LYS A 31 12.82 5.83 0.75
N SER A 32 12.81 7.07 0.25
CA SER A 32 12.25 8.21 0.98
C SER A 32 10.73 8.06 1.14
N GLY A 33 10.03 7.67 0.07
CA GLY A 33 8.59 7.39 0.12
C GLY A 33 8.21 6.26 1.08
N ALA A 34 9.02 5.21 1.18
CA ALA A 34 8.82 4.09 2.09
C ALA A 34 8.97 4.51 3.55
N ILE A 35 9.95 5.36 3.89
CA ILE A 35 10.12 5.87 5.26
C ILE A 35 8.91 6.69 5.69
N TYR A 36 8.46 7.64 4.85
CA TYR A 36 7.26 8.41 5.14
C TYR A 36 6.00 7.54 5.19
N GLY A 37 5.90 6.54 4.31
CA GLY A 37 4.79 5.58 4.31
C GLY A 37 4.73 4.75 5.59
N VAL A 38 5.86 4.21 6.04
CA VAL A 38 5.96 3.44 7.29
C VAL A 38 5.69 4.33 8.50
N ALA A 39 6.28 5.53 8.56
CA ALA A 39 6.04 6.47 9.65
C ALA A 39 4.57 6.90 9.72
N GLY A 40 3.96 7.21 8.58
CA GLY A 40 2.53 7.53 8.49
C GLY A 40 1.64 6.36 8.92
N ALA A 41 1.93 5.14 8.46
CA ALA A 41 1.18 3.94 8.86
C ALA A 41 1.31 3.68 10.38
N ALA A 42 2.49 3.86 10.96
CA ALA A 42 2.71 3.72 12.40
C ALA A 42 1.91 4.75 13.21
N LEU A 43 1.91 6.02 12.79
CA LEU A 43 1.12 7.07 13.45
C LEU A 43 -0.39 6.84 13.32
N LEU A 44 -0.86 6.43 12.13
CA LEU A 44 -2.26 6.06 11.93
C LEU A 44 -2.68 4.87 12.79
N HIS A 45 -1.79 3.87 12.93
CA HIS A 45 -2.04 2.74 13.81
C HIS A 45 -2.15 3.16 15.27
N LEU A 46 -1.23 4.00 15.77
CA LEU A 46 -1.29 4.57 17.11
C LEU A 46 -2.56 5.38 17.34
N ALA A 47 -2.95 6.21 16.37
CA ALA A 47 -4.19 7.00 16.43
C ALA A 47 -5.42 6.09 16.49
N LEU A 48 -5.45 4.99 15.74
CA LEU A 48 -6.55 4.02 15.78
C LEU A 48 -6.66 3.35 17.15
N VAL A 49 -5.53 2.95 17.75
CA VAL A 49 -5.52 2.40 19.13
C VAL A 49 -6.04 3.42 20.14
N ALA A 50 -5.58 4.67 20.06
CA ALA A 50 -6.05 5.75 20.93
C ALA A 50 -7.56 6.01 20.75
N LEU A 51 -8.07 5.96 19.52
CA LEU A 51 -9.48 6.11 19.21
C LEU A 51 -10.32 4.98 19.84
N VAL A 52 -9.84 3.74 19.78
CA VAL A 52 -10.50 2.59 20.41
C VAL A 52 -10.59 2.79 21.92
N LEU A 53 -9.48 3.11 22.57
CA LEU A 53 -9.44 3.35 24.01
C LEU A 53 -10.35 4.52 24.40
N GLY A 54 -10.26 5.65 23.70
CA GLY A 54 -11.11 6.82 23.94
C GLY A 54 -12.60 6.52 23.77
N SER A 55 -12.96 5.74 22.76
CA SER A 55 -14.35 5.32 22.52
C SER A 55 -14.89 4.41 23.62
N ILE A 56 -14.10 3.42 24.06
CA ILE A 56 -14.47 2.53 25.16
C ILE A 56 -14.65 3.34 26.45
N LEU A 57 -13.70 4.22 26.79
CA LEU A 57 -13.79 5.07 27.99
C LEU A 57 -15.00 6.01 27.95
N ALA A 58 -15.33 6.57 26.78
CA ALA A 58 -16.48 7.44 26.59
C ALA A 58 -17.83 6.71 26.66
N LEU A 59 -17.90 5.47 26.18
CA LEU A 59 -19.14 4.66 26.19
C LEU A 59 -19.36 3.92 27.50
N THR A 60 -18.30 3.51 28.18
CA THR A 60 -18.37 2.73 29.44
C THR A 60 -19.34 3.33 30.47
N PRO A 61 -19.33 4.64 30.80
CA PRO A 61 -20.26 5.19 31.77
C PRO A 61 -21.73 5.18 31.31
N LYS A 62 -21.99 5.01 30.01
CA LYS A 62 -23.35 5.01 29.45
C LYS A 62 -23.95 3.61 29.31
N VAL A 63 -23.13 2.63 28.95
CA VAL A 63 -23.60 1.27 28.60
C VAL A 63 -22.89 0.14 29.34
N GLY A 64 -21.87 0.46 30.14
CA GLY A 64 -20.99 -0.52 30.78
C GLY A 64 -19.85 -1.02 29.88
N ALA A 65 -18.80 -1.56 30.50
CA ALA A 65 -17.54 -1.90 29.80
C ALA A 65 -17.72 -2.99 28.71
N PHE A 66 -18.49 -4.05 29.01
CA PHE A 66 -18.70 -5.14 28.06
C PHE A 66 -19.49 -4.69 26.83
N ALA A 67 -20.60 -3.97 27.02
CA ALA A 67 -21.39 -3.46 25.91
C ALA A 67 -20.63 -2.40 25.09
N ALA A 68 -19.88 -1.51 25.75
CA ALA A 68 -19.01 -0.56 25.06
C ALA A 68 -18.00 -1.27 24.15
N THR A 69 -17.35 -2.32 24.67
CA THR A 69 -16.40 -3.12 23.91
C THR A 69 -17.06 -3.81 22.71
N ALA A 70 -18.22 -4.44 22.92
CA ALA A 70 -18.97 -5.10 21.85
C ALA A 70 -19.37 -4.13 20.73
N ILE A 71 -19.84 -2.93 21.08
CA ILE A 71 -20.20 -1.87 20.12
C ILE A 71 -18.99 -1.43 19.31
N VAL A 72 -17.86 -1.11 19.96
CA VAL A 72 -16.66 -0.64 19.26
C VAL A 72 -16.12 -1.71 18.32
N VAL A 73 -16.08 -2.97 18.76
CA VAL A 73 -15.65 -4.10 17.92
C VAL A 73 -16.58 -4.28 16.72
N ALA A 74 -17.90 -4.24 16.92
CA ALA A 74 -18.85 -4.37 15.82
C ALA A 74 -18.67 -3.27 14.76
N VAL A 75 -18.51 -2.01 15.19
CA VAL A 75 -18.27 -0.88 14.28
C VAL A 75 -16.98 -1.05 13.49
N LEU A 76 -15.88 -1.45 14.14
CA LEU A 76 -14.60 -1.66 13.48
C LEU A 76 -14.64 -2.84 12.50
N LEU A 77 -15.34 -3.92 12.82
CA LEU A 77 -15.51 -5.06 11.92
C LEU A 77 -16.29 -4.66 10.67
N VAL A 78 -17.39 -3.92 10.81
CA VAL A 78 -18.16 -3.42 9.67
C VAL A 78 -17.30 -2.52 8.80
N ALA A 79 -16.60 -1.53 9.41
CA ALA A 79 -15.71 -0.64 8.68
C ALA A 79 -14.59 -1.40 7.96
N GLY A 80 -13.95 -2.37 8.64
CA GLY A 80 -12.88 -3.20 8.10
C GLY A 80 -13.34 -4.06 6.92
N ILE A 81 -14.52 -4.67 7.01
CA ILE A 81 -15.13 -5.44 5.91
C ILE A 81 -15.38 -4.53 4.71
N LEU A 82 -15.98 -3.35 4.91
CA LEU A 82 -16.24 -2.40 3.81
C LEU A 82 -14.96 -1.95 3.12
N LEU A 83 -13.91 -1.64 3.89
CA LEU A 83 -12.60 -1.26 3.34
C LEU A 83 -11.94 -2.43 2.60
N ALA A 84 -12.01 -3.65 3.14
CA ALA A 84 -11.47 -4.85 2.49
C ALA A 84 -12.17 -5.14 1.14
N LEU A 85 -13.50 -4.98 1.08
CA LEU A 85 -14.27 -5.11 -0.15
C LEU A 85 -13.88 -4.04 -1.18
N ALA A 86 -13.71 -2.78 -0.73
CA ALA A 86 -13.26 -1.69 -1.60
C ALA A 86 -11.83 -1.92 -2.13
N ALA A 87 -10.93 -2.41 -1.28
CA ALA A 87 -9.56 -2.77 -1.65
C ALA A 87 -9.54 -3.90 -2.66
N ARG A 88 -10.34 -4.97 -2.45
CA ARG A 88 -10.45 -6.10 -3.38
C ARG A 88 -10.88 -5.66 -4.77
N LYS A 89 -11.88 -4.76 -4.87
CA LYS A 89 -12.33 -4.21 -6.16
C LYS A 89 -11.22 -3.45 -6.89
N ARG A 90 -10.44 -2.65 -6.16
CA ARG A 90 -9.31 -1.89 -6.71
C ARG A 90 -8.18 -2.80 -7.19
N PHE A 91 -7.81 -3.80 -6.38
CA PHE A 91 -6.77 -4.76 -6.77
C PHE A 91 -7.19 -5.63 -7.95
N ALA A 92 -8.46 -6.02 -8.04
CA ALA A 92 -8.98 -6.74 -9.20
C ALA A 92 -8.89 -5.92 -10.50
N ALA A 93 -9.16 -4.60 -10.43
CA ALA A 93 -9.03 -3.71 -11.59
C ALA A 93 -7.58 -3.53 -12.04
N ILE A 94 -6.64 -3.47 -11.07
CA ILE A 94 -5.21 -3.38 -11.38
C ILE A 94 -4.73 -4.70 -12.01
N SER A 95 -5.11 -5.84 -11.45
CA SER A 95 -4.67 -7.14 -11.97
C SER A 95 -5.25 -7.46 -13.35
N SER A 96 -6.47 -7.01 -13.66
CA SER A 96 -7.04 -7.15 -15.00
C SER A 96 -6.25 -6.34 -16.05
N ALA A 97 -5.83 -5.12 -15.71
CA ALA A 97 -5.04 -4.27 -16.61
C ALA A 97 -3.66 -4.86 -16.94
N PHE A 98 -3.00 -5.49 -15.96
CA PHE A 98 -1.74 -6.21 -16.21
C PHE A 98 -1.94 -7.48 -17.05
N ARG A 99 -3.12 -8.11 -16.99
CA ARG A 99 -3.43 -9.32 -17.75
C ARG A 99 -3.76 -9.02 -19.22
N GLU A 100 -4.40 -7.89 -19.52
CA GLU A 100 -4.66 -7.43 -20.89
C GLU A 100 -3.39 -6.94 -21.61
N GLY A 101 -2.40 -6.40 -20.89
CA GLY A 101 -1.12 -6.00 -21.48
C GLY A 101 -0.11 -7.14 -21.70
N ALA A 102 -0.45 -8.37 -21.32
CA ALA A 102 0.41 -9.56 -21.39
C ALA A 102 -0.06 -10.62 -22.42
N VAL A 103 -1.06 -10.28 -23.24
CA VAL A 103 -1.55 -11.08 -24.39
C VAL A 103 -1.26 -10.38 -25.70
#